data_AF-A0A1S1NAP5-F1
#
_entry.id   AF-A0A1S1NAP5-F1
#
_cell.length_a   1.000
_cell.length_b   1.000
_cell.length_c   1.000
_cell.angle_alpha   90.00
_cell.angle_beta   90.00
_cell.angle_gamma   90.00
#
_symmetry.space_group_name_H-M   'P 1'
#
loop_
_entity.id
_entity.type
_entity.pdbx_description
1 polymer ?
#
loop_
_entity_poly.entity_id
_entity_poly.type
_entity_poly.pdbx_seq_one_letter_code
_entity_poly.pdbx_strand_id
1 'polypeptide(L)'
;MKYTIIVSALLAVSATSVVAKGKPTPDNILPLRHTCSDTLRFQAQDMTNTQFNDSCVIVGAEETYFHQRLETAWQPVSNDLNDDLLMVIFDDYNQYNRYGSRFFGISTNNGGMYIEGNATDPNNQATFYAHEADWLRPEFAIWNLEHEYVHYLDGRFNLKGNFSDYPQNTVWWSEGLAEYISLKDSNSDAIALINQSGQNLSLGTVLNTDYSNSTDQIYRWGYLAARFMMERHLNDVRVLRSNTREGDWTSYQQQLSFWTSSYESEWQDWLLSL
;
A
#
# COMPACT_ATOMS: atom_id res chain seq x y z
N MET A 1 70.99 2.26 4.29
CA MET A 1 69.97 2.92 3.46
C MET A 1 68.71 3.04 4.29
N LYS A 2 68.25 4.28 4.56
CA LYS A 2 66.99 4.58 5.24
C LYS A 2 65.87 4.53 4.20
N TYR A 3 64.79 3.80 4.44
CA TYR A 3 63.52 3.99 3.73
C TYR A 3 62.32 3.94 4.68
N THR A 4 61.92 5.16 5.02
CA THR A 4 60.60 5.74 5.31
C THR A 4 59.40 4.82 5.43
N ILE A 5 58.79 4.82 6.63
CA ILE A 5 57.41 4.38 6.87
C ILE A 5 56.46 5.47 6.35
N ILE A 6 55.61 5.13 5.38
CA ILE A 6 54.51 6.00 4.95
C ILE A 6 53.33 5.74 5.87
N VAL A 7 53.01 6.70 6.74
CA VAL A 7 51.77 6.70 7.51
C VAL A 7 50.70 7.32 6.62
N SER A 8 49.82 6.49 6.06
CA SER A 8 48.62 6.95 5.37
C SER A 8 47.64 7.48 6.41
N ALA A 9 47.50 8.80 6.48
CA ALA A 9 46.44 9.44 7.25
C ALA A 9 45.09 9.12 6.60
N LEU A 10 44.26 8.31 7.26
CA LEU A 10 42.83 8.26 6.93
C LEU A 10 42.23 9.62 7.30
N LEU A 11 41.88 10.40 6.27
CA LEU A 11 40.98 11.53 6.41
C LEU A 11 39.59 10.98 6.74
N ALA A 12 39.19 11.08 8.01
CA ALA A 12 37.80 10.95 8.40
C ALA A 12 37.01 12.08 7.72
N VAL A 13 36.27 11.76 6.66
CA VAL A 13 35.29 12.67 6.09
C VAL A 13 34.10 12.67 7.04
N SER A 14 34.12 13.60 8.00
CA SER A 14 32.93 13.95 8.75
C SER A 14 31.90 14.52 7.76
N ALA A 15 30.80 13.79 7.54
CA ALA A 15 29.65 14.30 6.81
C ALA A 15 29.06 15.48 7.61
N THR A 16 29.51 16.69 7.29
CA THR A 16 28.87 17.90 7.77
C THR A 16 27.56 18.04 7.03
N SER A 17 26.44 17.85 7.73
CA SER A 17 25.11 18.19 7.24
C SER A 17 25.10 19.68 6.91
N VAL A 18 25.21 19.99 5.62
CA VAL A 18 25.01 21.35 5.13
C VAL A 18 23.51 21.62 5.24
N VAL A 19 23.10 22.22 6.35
CA VAL A 19 21.75 22.77 6.48
C VAL A 19 21.59 23.80 5.36
N ALA A 20 20.81 23.45 4.34
CA ALA A 20 20.59 24.31 3.18
C ALA A 20 20.08 25.69 3.63
N LYS A 21 20.82 26.76 3.30
CA LYS A 21 20.35 28.14 3.49
C LYS A 21 19.21 28.39 2.50
N GLY A 22 17.97 28.48 2.98
CA GLY A 22 16.81 28.78 2.14
C GLY A 22 15.49 28.31 2.75
N LYS A 23 14.36 28.61 2.09
CA LYS A 23 13.08 27.99 2.45
C LYS A 23 13.16 26.48 2.13
N PRO A 24 12.69 25.58 3.00
CA PRO A 24 12.56 24.17 2.68
C PRO A 24 11.74 23.95 1.39
N THR A 25 12.23 23.09 0.51
CA THR A 25 11.59 22.64 -0.73
C THR A 25 11.60 21.10 -0.77
N PRO A 26 10.73 20.46 -1.57
CA PRO A 26 10.75 19.01 -1.71
C PRO A 26 12.14 18.46 -2.05
N ASP A 27 12.83 19.06 -3.02
CA ASP A 27 14.16 18.58 -3.46
C ASP A 27 15.27 18.71 -2.43
N ASN A 28 15.19 19.71 -1.52
CA ASN A 28 16.23 19.87 -0.50
C ASN A 28 15.94 19.09 0.78
N ILE A 29 14.68 18.75 1.05
CA ILE A 29 14.27 17.89 2.17
C ILE A 29 14.35 16.41 1.79
N LEU A 30 14.08 16.07 0.53
CA LEU A 30 14.13 14.70 0.01
C LEU A 30 15.15 14.61 -1.15
N PRO A 31 16.46 14.76 -0.87
CA PRO A 31 17.49 14.89 -1.91
C PRO A 31 17.89 13.55 -2.55
N LEU A 32 17.62 12.42 -1.89
CA LEU A 32 18.04 11.11 -2.36
C LEU A 32 17.08 10.62 -3.44
N ARG A 33 17.62 10.04 -4.52
CA ARG A 33 16.85 9.44 -5.61
C ARG A 33 17.41 8.05 -5.88
N HIS A 34 16.53 7.08 -6.09
CA HIS A 34 16.89 5.70 -6.43
C HIS A 34 15.85 5.12 -7.39
N THR A 35 16.27 4.31 -8.35
CA THR A 35 15.37 3.68 -9.34
C THR A 35 15.46 2.17 -9.16
N CYS A 36 14.34 1.52 -8.84
CA CYS A 36 14.26 0.06 -8.72
C CYS A 36 14.05 -0.59 -10.08
N SER A 37 13.18 0.00 -10.91
CA SER A 37 12.79 -0.47 -12.23
C SER A 37 12.26 0.69 -13.08
N ASP A 38 11.83 0.40 -14.31
CA ASP A 38 11.15 1.38 -15.17
C ASP A 38 9.80 1.84 -14.60
N THR A 39 9.21 1.07 -13.68
CA THR A 39 7.88 1.33 -13.09
C THR A 39 7.94 1.75 -11.62
N LEU A 40 9.13 1.88 -11.03
CA LEU A 40 9.26 2.18 -9.61
C LEU A 40 10.53 2.96 -9.28
N ARG A 41 10.34 4.10 -8.60
CA ARG A 41 11.45 4.93 -8.12
C ARG A 41 11.16 5.53 -6.74
N PHE A 42 12.24 5.84 -6.03
CA PHE A 42 12.22 6.48 -4.73
C PHE A 42 12.73 7.92 -4.80
N GLN A 43 12.16 8.75 -3.94
CA GLN A 43 12.71 10.02 -3.48
C GLN A 43 12.69 10.06 -1.96
N ALA A 44 13.85 10.14 -1.30
CA ALA A 44 13.93 9.98 0.15
C ALA A 44 14.75 11.07 0.85
N GLN A 45 14.49 11.23 2.15
CA GLN A 45 15.22 12.15 3.03
C GLN A 45 16.50 11.51 3.54
N ASP A 46 16.41 10.29 4.08
CA ASP A 46 17.56 9.50 4.52
C ASP A 46 17.28 8.01 4.31
N MET A 47 18.09 7.39 3.44
CA MET A 47 18.09 5.95 3.16
C MET A 47 19.45 5.59 2.58
N THR A 48 20.03 4.49 3.07
CA THR A 48 21.24 3.88 2.49
C THR A 48 20.90 3.11 1.21
N ASN A 49 21.92 2.86 0.37
CA ASN A 49 21.74 2.03 -0.83
C ASN A 49 21.21 0.62 -0.50
N THR A 50 21.61 0.04 0.63
CA THR A 50 21.10 -1.26 1.07
C THR A 50 19.61 -1.18 1.40
N GLN A 51 19.18 -0.17 2.18
CA GLN A 51 17.78 0.04 2.49
C GLN A 51 16.92 0.28 1.23
N PHE A 52 17.43 1.01 0.24
CA PHE A 52 16.76 1.14 -1.06
C PHE A 52 16.60 -0.21 -1.76
N ASN A 53 17.70 -0.96 -1.92
CA ASN A 53 17.67 -2.26 -2.61
C ASN A 53 16.75 -3.25 -1.90
N ASP A 54 16.81 -3.33 -0.57
CA ASP A 54 15.96 -4.21 0.22
C ASP A 54 14.49 -3.81 0.08
N SER A 55 14.18 -2.51 0.11
CA SER A 55 12.81 -2.01 -0.14
C SER A 55 12.32 -2.36 -1.55
N CYS A 56 13.17 -2.23 -2.58
CA CYS A 56 12.84 -2.63 -3.95
C CYS A 56 12.53 -4.14 -4.04
N VAL A 57 13.30 -4.98 -3.33
CA VAL A 57 13.08 -6.43 -3.31
C VAL A 57 11.75 -6.78 -2.63
N ILE A 58 11.42 -6.14 -1.52
CA ILE A 58 10.15 -6.33 -0.80
C ILE A 58 8.96 -6.04 -1.73
N VAL A 59 8.89 -4.82 -2.29
CA VAL A 59 7.74 -4.44 -3.12
C VAL A 59 7.71 -5.19 -4.45
N GLY A 60 8.84 -5.57 -5.04
CA GLY A 60 8.85 -6.40 -6.25
C GLY A 60 8.35 -7.83 -6.02
N ALA A 61 8.61 -8.40 -4.83
CA ALA A 61 8.04 -9.69 -4.44
C ALA A 61 6.52 -9.56 -4.22
N GLU A 62 6.08 -8.47 -3.59
CA GLU A 62 4.68 -8.16 -3.35
C GLU A 62 3.90 -7.92 -4.66
N GLU A 63 4.49 -7.19 -5.62
CA GLU A 63 3.96 -7.00 -6.98
C GLU A 63 3.70 -8.35 -7.65
N THR A 64 4.71 -9.21 -7.65
CA THR A 64 4.63 -10.55 -8.23
C THR A 64 3.50 -11.37 -7.61
N TYR A 65 3.40 -11.33 -6.27
CA TYR A 65 2.35 -12.05 -5.55
C TYR A 65 0.95 -11.50 -5.88
N PHE A 66 0.77 -10.17 -5.88
CA PHE A 66 -0.47 -9.51 -6.28
C PHE A 66 -0.92 -9.95 -7.68
N HIS A 67 -0.03 -9.87 -8.67
CA HIS A 67 -0.39 -10.21 -10.05
C HIS A 67 -0.76 -11.68 -10.23
N GLN A 68 -0.08 -12.59 -9.51
CA GLN A 68 -0.39 -14.02 -9.50
C GLN A 68 -1.72 -14.29 -8.79
N ARG A 69 -1.93 -13.71 -7.60
CA ARG A 69 -3.09 -13.97 -6.76
C ARG A 69 -4.40 -13.50 -7.39
N LEU A 70 -4.32 -12.35 -8.09
CA LEU A 70 -5.47 -11.72 -8.73
C LEU A 70 -5.60 -12.07 -10.21
N GLU A 71 -4.59 -12.68 -10.85
CA GLU A 71 -4.60 -13.02 -12.28
C GLU A 71 -4.79 -11.79 -13.17
N THR A 72 -3.99 -10.77 -12.94
CA THR A 72 -4.08 -9.47 -13.63
C THR A 72 -3.43 -9.47 -15.01
N ALA A 73 -2.61 -10.49 -15.32
CA ALA A 73 -1.75 -10.56 -16.51
C ALA A 73 -0.84 -9.33 -16.70
N TRP A 74 -0.54 -8.59 -15.62
CA TRP A 74 0.26 -7.37 -15.66
C TRP A 74 -0.32 -6.30 -16.61
N GLN A 75 -1.63 -6.33 -16.84
CA GLN A 75 -2.31 -5.40 -17.74
C GLN A 75 -3.03 -4.33 -16.94
N PRO A 76 -2.63 -3.05 -17.04
CA PRO A 76 -3.37 -1.95 -16.41
C PRO A 76 -4.84 -1.92 -16.84
N VAL A 77 -5.66 -1.20 -16.10
CA VAL A 77 -7.01 -0.85 -16.55
C VAL A 77 -6.94 -0.01 -17.82
N SER A 78 -7.98 -0.06 -18.65
CA SER A 78 -8.01 0.71 -19.89
C SER A 78 -7.86 2.21 -19.61
N ASN A 79 -7.01 2.90 -20.39
CA ASN A 79 -6.73 4.34 -20.28
C ASN A 79 -5.98 4.79 -19.02
N ASP A 80 -5.42 3.87 -18.23
CA ASP A 80 -4.37 4.24 -17.27
C ASP A 80 -3.08 4.59 -18.02
N LEU A 81 -2.61 5.81 -17.83
CA LEU A 81 -1.41 6.42 -18.43
C LEU A 81 -0.28 6.61 -17.41
N ASN A 82 -0.41 6.11 -16.18
CA ASN A 82 0.72 6.12 -15.25
C ASN A 82 1.87 5.31 -15.83
N ASP A 83 3.09 5.83 -15.77
CA ASP A 83 4.29 5.13 -16.22
C ASP A 83 4.96 4.39 -15.05
N ASP A 84 5.11 5.07 -13.91
CA ASP A 84 5.78 4.58 -12.72
C ASP A 84 5.10 5.03 -11.41
N LEU A 85 5.43 4.34 -10.31
CA LEU A 85 5.16 4.80 -8.96
C LEU A 85 6.36 5.57 -8.42
N LEU A 86 6.11 6.79 -7.90
CA LEU A 86 7.07 7.50 -7.07
C LEU A 86 6.82 7.20 -5.59
N MET A 87 7.84 6.71 -4.89
CA MET A 87 7.82 6.49 -3.45
C MET A 87 8.58 7.61 -2.74
N VAL A 88 7.87 8.46 -2.02
CA VAL A 88 8.42 9.57 -1.23
C VAL A 88 8.57 9.15 0.23
N ILE A 89 9.81 8.98 0.68
CA ILE A 89 10.12 8.44 2.02
C ILE A 89 10.78 9.48 2.91
N PHE A 90 10.10 9.89 3.97
CA PHE A 90 10.63 10.77 5.00
C PHE A 90 11.43 9.98 6.04
N ASP A 91 12.41 10.65 6.68
CA ASP A 91 13.33 10.01 7.64
C ASP A 91 12.63 9.54 8.93
N ASP A 92 11.58 10.23 9.37
CA ASP A 92 10.77 9.81 10.51
C ASP A 92 9.35 10.41 10.44
N TYR A 93 8.48 10.03 11.38
CA TYR A 93 7.13 10.60 11.48
C TYR A 93 7.12 12.12 11.66
N ASN A 94 8.10 12.70 12.38
CA ASN A 94 8.15 14.14 12.60
C ASN A 94 8.41 14.89 11.29
N GLN A 95 9.28 14.36 10.42
CA GLN A 95 9.55 14.92 9.11
C GLN A 95 8.34 14.78 8.19
N TYR A 96 7.71 13.61 8.16
CA TYR A 96 6.47 13.36 7.43
C TYR A 96 5.38 14.34 7.84
N ASN A 97 5.11 14.47 9.14
CA ASN A 97 4.11 15.38 9.65
C ASN A 97 4.44 16.86 9.38
N ARG A 98 5.72 17.23 9.43
CA ARG A 98 6.17 18.61 9.20
C ARG A 98 6.09 19.03 7.72
N TYR A 99 6.37 18.11 6.80
CA TYR A 99 6.60 18.44 5.40
C TYR A 99 5.58 17.84 4.44
N GLY A 100 4.96 16.69 4.76
CA GLY A 100 4.00 15.99 3.92
C GLY A 100 2.86 16.91 3.47
N SER A 101 2.05 17.41 4.42
CA SER A 101 0.95 18.32 4.10
C SER A 101 1.43 19.61 3.41
N ARG A 102 2.55 20.17 3.86
CA ARG A 102 3.08 21.43 3.35
C ARG A 102 3.54 21.35 1.89
N PHE A 103 4.16 20.24 1.50
CA PHE A 103 4.74 20.07 0.17
C PHE A 103 3.80 19.40 -0.81
N PHE A 104 2.99 18.46 -0.31
CA PHE A 104 2.21 17.55 -1.15
C PHE A 104 0.71 17.60 -0.87
N GLY A 105 0.26 18.38 0.12
CA GLY A 105 -1.16 18.53 0.43
C GLY A 105 -1.81 17.29 1.07
N ILE A 106 -1.01 16.31 1.52
CA ILE A 106 -1.50 15.05 2.09
C ILE A 106 -1.86 15.20 3.59
N SER A 107 -2.75 14.32 4.07
CA SER A 107 -2.95 14.09 5.49
C SER A 107 -1.80 13.25 6.04
N THR A 108 -1.32 13.56 7.25
CA THR A 108 -0.16 12.92 7.87
C THR A 108 -0.48 12.15 9.15
N ASN A 109 -1.76 12.09 9.56
CA ASN A 109 -2.20 11.28 10.69
C ASN A 109 -2.50 9.83 10.23
N ASN A 110 -1.50 9.22 9.61
CA ASN A 110 -1.53 7.87 9.05
C ASN A 110 -0.09 7.34 8.97
N GLY A 111 0.03 6.05 8.65
CA GLY A 111 1.32 5.39 8.46
C GLY A 111 1.98 5.64 7.10
N GLY A 112 1.21 6.16 6.16
CA GLY A 112 1.54 6.33 4.77
C GLY A 112 0.26 6.65 4.00
N MET A 113 0.41 7.08 2.76
CA MET A 113 -0.73 7.39 1.90
C MET A 113 -0.34 7.26 0.44
N TYR A 114 -1.01 6.35 -0.27
CA TYR A 114 -1.03 6.33 -1.72
C TYR A 114 -1.97 7.40 -2.30
N ILE A 115 -1.48 8.14 -3.29
CA ILE A 115 -2.23 9.10 -4.09
C ILE A 115 -2.10 8.72 -5.57
N GLU A 116 -3.19 8.22 -6.14
CA GLU A 116 -3.27 7.88 -7.57
C GLU A 116 -3.19 9.11 -8.47
N GLY A 117 -3.83 10.21 -8.08
CA GLY A 117 -3.98 11.39 -8.93
C GLY A 117 -5.06 11.17 -10.00
N ASN A 118 -4.80 11.57 -11.24
CA ASN A 118 -5.66 11.30 -12.40
C ASN A 118 -4.93 10.36 -13.36
N ALA A 119 -5.22 9.06 -13.28
CA ALA A 119 -4.57 8.04 -14.11
C ALA A 119 -4.75 8.27 -15.63
N THR A 120 -5.71 9.09 -16.06
CA THR A 120 -5.94 9.38 -17.50
C THR A 120 -5.19 10.62 -18.01
N ASP A 121 -4.48 11.35 -17.14
CA ASP A 121 -3.62 12.48 -17.53
C ASP A 121 -2.19 11.99 -17.77
N PRO A 122 -1.59 12.18 -18.97
CA PRO A 122 -0.21 11.78 -19.22
C PRO A 122 0.84 12.54 -18.40
N ASN A 123 0.45 13.60 -17.67
CA ASN A 123 1.33 14.31 -16.74
C ASN A 123 1.10 13.89 -15.27
N ASN A 124 0.28 12.87 -15.04
CA ASN A 124 0.02 12.36 -13.71
C ASN A 124 1.26 11.67 -13.13
N GLN A 125 1.40 11.72 -11.81
CA GLN A 125 2.39 10.94 -11.08
C GLN A 125 1.72 10.28 -9.89
N ALA A 126 1.38 8.99 -10.04
CA ALA A 126 1.02 8.15 -8.91
C ALA A 126 2.15 8.18 -7.87
N THR A 127 1.82 8.52 -6.63
CA THR A 127 2.82 8.75 -5.57
C THR A 127 2.38 8.12 -4.26
N PHE A 128 3.27 7.33 -3.66
CA PHE A 128 3.15 6.84 -2.28
C PHE A 128 4.03 7.68 -1.37
N TYR A 129 3.45 8.22 -0.29
CA TYR A 129 4.16 8.98 0.73
C TYR A 129 4.19 8.19 2.04
N ALA A 130 5.38 8.02 2.63
CA ALA A 130 5.54 7.36 3.93
C ALA A 130 6.77 7.83 4.68
N HIS A 131 7.02 7.24 5.84
CA HIS A 131 8.21 7.47 6.63
C HIS A 131 8.83 6.17 7.12
N GLU A 132 10.10 6.23 7.53
CA GLU A 132 10.70 5.17 8.32
C GLU A 132 9.89 4.96 9.61
N ALA A 133 9.69 3.71 9.98
CA ALA A 133 9.21 3.30 11.30
C ALA A 133 10.33 3.49 12.33
N ASP A 134 10.62 4.75 12.70
CA ASP A 134 11.79 5.15 13.50
C ASP A 134 11.87 4.51 14.89
N TRP A 135 10.75 3.97 15.39
CA TRP A 135 10.69 3.18 16.62
C TRP A 135 11.30 1.77 16.51
N LEU A 136 11.59 1.29 15.29
CA LEU A 136 12.25 0.00 15.05
C LEU A 136 13.78 0.11 14.97
N ARG A 137 14.34 1.34 15.01
CA ARG A 137 15.78 1.57 14.93
C ARG A 137 16.57 0.72 15.95
N PRO A 138 17.70 0.09 15.54
CA PRO A 138 18.43 0.31 14.29
C PRO A 138 17.93 -0.50 13.09
N GLU A 139 16.88 -1.31 13.23
CA GLU A 139 16.26 -1.99 12.09
C GLU A 139 15.48 -0.97 11.25
N PHE A 140 15.64 -1.04 9.93
CA PHE A 140 14.97 -0.14 9.00
C PHE A 140 13.73 -0.81 8.43
N ALA A 141 12.60 -0.12 8.53
CA ALA A 141 11.38 -0.45 7.81
C ALA A 141 10.68 0.83 7.39
N ILE A 142 10.09 0.84 6.21
CA ILE A 142 9.12 1.87 5.82
C ILE A 142 7.77 1.43 6.35
N TRP A 143 7.11 2.28 7.14
CA TRP A 143 5.86 1.91 7.76
C TRP A 143 4.76 1.69 6.69
N ASN A 144 3.99 0.61 6.83
CA ASN A 144 2.94 0.17 5.90
C ASN A 144 3.36 -0.01 4.43
N LEU A 145 4.65 -0.25 4.16
CA LEU A 145 5.20 -0.34 2.80
C LEU A 145 4.41 -1.26 1.86
N GLU A 146 4.23 -2.52 2.23
CA GLU A 146 3.55 -3.51 1.38
C GLU A 146 2.07 -3.16 1.20
N HIS A 147 1.38 -2.77 2.28
CA HIS A 147 -0.03 -2.38 2.25
C HIS A 147 -0.29 -1.22 1.26
N GLU A 148 0.46 -0.13 1.38
CA GLU A 148 0.27 1.04 0.51
C GLU A 148 0.71 0.77 -0.94
N TYR A 149 1.68 -0.12 -1.13
CA TYR A 149 2.04 -0.57 -2.46
C TYR A 149 0.91 -1.35 -3.13
N VAL A 150 0.13 -2.13 -2.37
CA VAL A 150 -1.06 -2.80 -2.91
C VAL A 150 -2.14 -1.80 -3.34
N HIS A 151 -2.31 -0.65 -2.67
CA HIS A 151 -3.24 0.39 -3.14
C HIS A 151 -2.86 0.92 -4.53
N TYR A 152 -1.57 1.10 -4.81
CA TYR A 152 -1.08 1.43 -6.16
C TYR A 152 -1.44 0.35 -7.17
N LEU A 153 -1.19 -0.92 -6.83
CA LEU A 153 -1.48 -2.03 -7.74
C LEU A 153 -2.99 -2.20 -7.97
N ASP A 154 -3.81 -2.01 -6.94
CA ASP A 154 -5.27 -2.14 -7.06
C ASP A 154 -5.85 -1.03 -7.96
N GLY A 155 -5.44 0.22 -7.76
CA GLY A 155 -5.79 1.33 -8.65
C GLY A 155 -5.39 1.05 -10.10
N ARG A 156 -4.12 0.71 -10.32
CA ARG A 156 -3.58 0.50 -11.68
C ARG A 156 -4.16 -0.71 -12.39
N PHE A 157 -4.40 -1.81 -11.69
CA PHE A 157 -4.68 -3.11 -12.32
C PHE A 157 -6.08 -3.66 -12.05
N ASN A 158 -6.89 -3.08 -11.16
CA ASN A 158 -8.22 -3.58 -10.85
C ASN A 158 -9.31 -2.50 -10.87
N LEU A 159 -9.03 -1.26 -10.49
CA LEU A 159 -10.04 -0.23 -10.29
C LEU A 159 -9.96 0.84 -11.39
N LYS A 160 -10.99 0.94 -12.23
CA LYS A 160 -11.03 1.98 -13.26
C LYS A 160 -11.69 3.25 -12.74
N GLY A 161 -11.01 4.37 -12.94
CA GLY A 161 -11.48 5.70 -12.53
C GLY A 161 -10.53 6.30 -11.52
N ASN A 162 -11.02 7.25 -10.75
CA ASN A 162 -10.31 7.79 -9.60
C ASN A 162 -11.05 7.38 -8.32
N PHE A 163 -10.38 7.52 -7.19
CA PHE A 163 -10.96 7.23 -5.87
C PHE A 163 -12.36 7.83 -5.61
N SER A 164 -12.64 9.03 -6.14
CA SER A 164 -13.96 9.68 -6.01
C SER A 164 -15.09 9.04 -6.82
N ASP A 165 -14.75 8.20 -7.80
CA ASP A 165 -15.70 7.52 -8.67
C ASP A 165 -16.19 6.20 -8.07
N TYR A 166 -15.48 5.69 -7.06
CA TYR A 166 -15.75 4.41 -6.44
C TYR A 166 -16.94 4.51 -5.47
N PRO A 167 -17.79 3.47 -5.39
CA PRO A 167 -18.76 3.38 -4.31
C PRO A 167 -18.09 3.46 -2.93
N GLN A 168 -18.76 4.10 -1.96
CA GLN A 168 -18.20 4.27 -0.61
C GLN A 168 -17.82 2.96 0.06
N ASN A 169 -18.58 1.90 -0.21
CA ASN A 169 -18.28 0.57 0.31
C ASN A 169 -17.20 -0.18 -0.48
N THR A 170 -16.41 0.47 -1.33
CA THR A 170 -15.21 -0.16 -1.90
C THR A 170 -14.13 -0.38 -0.85
N VAL A 171 -14.24 0.26 0.32
CA VAL A 171 -13.29 0.15 1.44
C VAL A 171 -13.06 -1.28 1.91
N TRP A 172 -14.09 -2.14 1.98
CA TRP A 172 -13.88 -3.55 2.35
C TRP A 172 -12.92 -4.25 1.39
N TRP A 173 -12.96 -3.87 0.10
CA TRP A 173 -12.10 -4.40 -0.95
C TRP A 173 -10.75 -3.71 -0.91
N SER A 174 -10.67 -2.38 -1.05
CA SER A 174 -9.37 -1.69 -1.16
C SER A 174 -8.50 -1.90 0.08
N GLU A 175 -9.03 -1.66 1.29
CA GLU A 175 -8.27 -1.85 2.53
C GLU A 175 -8.10 -3.33 2.87
N GLY A 176 -9.15 -4.13 2.67
CA GLY A 176 -9.11 -5.57 2.94
C GLY A 176 -8.16 -6.33 2.02
N LEU A 177 -8.10 -5.96 0.73
CA LEU A 177 -7.17 -6.52 -0.23
C LEU A 177 -5.74 -6.10 0.09
N ALA A 178 -5.50 -4.83 0.43
CA ALA A 178 -4.18 -4.35 0.84
C ALA A 178 -3.65 -5.11 2.05
N GLU A 179 -4.49 -5.32 3.07
CA GLU A 179 -4.18 -6.19 4.21
C GLU A 179 -3.97 -7.65 3.80
N TYR A 180 -4.82 -8.23 2.96
CA TYR A 180 -4.72 -9.63 2.58
C TYR A 180 -3.49 -9.93 1.72
N ILE A 181 -3.15 -9.05 0.79
CA ILE A 181 -2.01 -9.29 -0.09
C ILE A 181 -0.70 -9.13 0.71
N SER A 182 -0.60 -8.09 1.54
CA SER A 182 0.59 -7.85 2.39
C SER A 182 0.79 -8.92 3.45
N LEU A 183 -0.25 -9.27 4.21
CA LEU A 183 -0.16 -10.22 5.34
C LEU A 183 -0.42 -11.67 4.93
N LYS A 184 -0.93 -11.91 3.72
CA LYS A 184 -1.23 -13.24 3.17
C LYS A 184 -2.19 -13.98 4.11
N ASP A 185 -1.81 -15.16 4.60
CA ASP A 185 -2.63 -15.92 5.55
C ASP A 185 -2.30 -15.60 7.02
N SER A 186 -1.43 -14.61 7.28
CA SER A 186 -0.81 -14.33 8.58
C SER A 186 -1.19 -12.96 9.16
N ASN A 187 -2.45 -12.83 9.60
CA ASN A 187 -2.93 -11.67 10.36
C ASN A 187 -3.54 -12.09 11.70
N SER A 188 -2.69 -12.25 12.73
CA SER A 188 -3.13 -12.72 14.05
C SER A 188 -4.13 -11.78 14.73
N ASP A 189 -4.01 -10.48 14.49
CA ASP A 189 -4.92 -9.49 15.05
C ASP A 189 -6.34 -9.65 14.50
N ALA A 190 -6.48 -9.93 13.20
CA ALA A 190 -7.77 -10.20 12.59
C ALA A 190 -8.36 -11.52 13.11
N ILE A 191 -7.55 -12.58 13.21
CA ILE A 191 -8.00 -13.86 13.78
C ILE A 191 -8.48 -13.69 15.23
N ALA A 192 -7.80 -12.87 16.03
CA ALA A 192 -8.16 -12.63 17.42
C ALA A 192 -9.55 -11.95 17.62
N LEU A 193 -10.10 -11.31 16.58
CA LEU A 193 -11.45 -10.73 16.63
C LEU A 193 -12.57 -11.78 16.49
N ILE A 194 -12.25 -12.98 15.99
CA ILE A 194 -13.24 -14.00 15.73
C ILE A 194 -13.76 -14.55 17.06
N ASN A 195 -15.06 -14.40 17.30
CA ASN A 195 -15.75 -15.04 18.39
C ASN A 195 -16.02 -16.51 18.05
N GLN A 196 -15.24 -17.39 18.70
CA GLN A 196 -15.36 -18.85 18.57
C GLN A 196 -16.70 -19.41 19.09
N SER A 197 -17.49 -18.60 19.80
CA SER A 197 -18.87 -18.94 20.18
C SER A 197 -19.92 -18.53 19.12
N GLY A 198 -19.48 -18.01 17.97
CA GLY A 198 -20.34 -17.50 16.88
C GLY A 198 -20.73 -16.03 17.05
N GLN A 199 -21.75 -15.59 16.30
CA GLN A 199 -22.23 -14.19 16.28
C GLN A 199 -21.15 -13.17 15.85
N ASN A 200 -20.29 -13.56 14.90
CA ASN A 200 -19.33 -12.66 14.27
C ASN A 200 -20.05 -11.62 13.40
N LEU A 201 -19.33 -10.59 12.93
CA LEU A 201 -19.89 -9.65 11.95
C LEU A 201 -20.41 -10.42 10.73
N SER A 202 -21.61 -10.06 10.27
CA SER A 202 -22.16 -10.65 9.04
C SER A 202 -21.33 -10.21 7.84
N LEU A 203 -21.25 -11.05 6.81
CA LEU A 203 -20.58 -10.72 5.55
C LEU A 203 -21.18 -9.45 4.96
N GLY A 204 -22.50 -9.30 4.99
CA GLY A 204 -23.17 -8.08 4.53
C GLY A 204 -22.75 -6.81 5.27
N THR A 205 -22.48 -6.90 6.59
CA THR A 205 -21.94 -5.76 7.36
C THR A 205 -20.54 -5.41 6.90
N VAL A 206 -19.68 -6.41 6.69
CA VAL A 206 -18.29 -6.18 6.26
C VAL A 206 -18.24 -5.62 4.82
N LEU A 207 -19.04 -6.18 3.90
CA LEU A 207 -19.13 -5.71 2.51
C LEU A 207 -19.75 -4.30 2.35
N ASN A 208 -20.36 -3.77 3.42
CA ASN A 208 -20.90 -2.40 3.46
C ASN A 208 -20.01 -1.43 4.27
N THR A 209 -18.76 -1.81 4.53
CA THR A 209 -17.81 -0.97 5.28
C THR A 209 -17.40 0.26 4.47
N ASP A 210 -17.35 1.42 5.12
CA ASP A 210 -16.77 2.67 4.62
C ASP A 210 -15.77 3.28 5.64
N TYR A 211 -15.14 4.41 5.29
CA TYR A 211 -14.14 5.07 6.14
C TYR A 211 -14.68 5.70 7.44
N SER A 212 -16.00 5.67 7.67
CA SER A 212 -16.59 6.10 8.95
C SER A 212 -16.69 4.96 9.97
N ASN A 213 -16.48 3.71 9.55
CA ASN A 213 -16.46 2.55 10.43
C ASN A 213 -15.17 2.47 11.27
N SER A 214 -15.12 1.52 12.21
CA SER A 214 -13.95 1.33 13.07
C SER A 214 -12.75 0.80 12.30
N THR A 215 -11.54 1.07 12.81
CA THR A 215 -10.29 0.50 12.29
C THR A 215 -10.35 -1.03 12.18
N ASP A 216 -10.96 -1.71 13.16
CA ASP A 216 -11.12 -3.16 13.09
C ASP A 216 -12.03 -3.59 11.93
N GLN A 217 -13.12 -2.87 11.68
CA GLN A 217 -14.03 -3.20 10.58
C GLN A 217 -13.38 -2.95 9.21
N ILE A 218 -12.67 -1.82 9.08
CA ILE A 218 -11.98 -1.42 7.84
C ILE A 218 -10.87 -2.42 7.49
N TYR A 219 -9.92 -2.63 8.40
CA TYR A 219 -8.69 -3.34 8.08
C TYR A 219 -8.77 -4.84 8.41
N ARG A 220 -9.24 -5.20 9.61
CA ARG A 220 -9.20 -6.59 10.09
C ARG A 220 -10.35 -7.42 9.54
N TRP A 221 -11.58 -6.89 9.59
CA TRP A 221 -12.72 -7.57 8.97
C TRP A 221 -12.66 -7.48 7.44
N GLY A 222 -12.19 -6.35 6.88
CA GLY A 222 -11.85 -6.25 5.46
C GLY A 222 -10.87 -7.34 5.01
N TYR A 223 -9.76 -7.53 5.73
CA TYR A 223 -8.81 -8.64 5.51
C TYR A 223 -9.51 -10.01 5.50
N LEU A 224 -10.33 -10.30 6.51
CA LEU A 224 -11.03 -11.58 6.61
C LEU A 224 -11.97 -11.78 5.42
N ALA A 225 -12.72 -10.75 5.01
CA ALA A 225 -13.62 -10.83 3.85
C ALA A 225 -12.85 -11.01 2.54
N ALA A 226 -11.77 -10.25 2.32
CA ALA A 226 -10.92 -10.41 1.15
C ALA A 226 -10.35 -11.83 1.08
N ARG A 227 -9.77 -12.32 2.19
CA ARG A 227 -9.24 -13.69 2.30
C ARG A 227 -10.30 -14.75 2.05
N PHE A 228 -11.48 -14.64 2.67
CA PHE A 228 -12.59 -15.56 2.46
C PHE A 228 -12.99 -15.66 0.98
N MET A 229 -13.20 -14.52 0.32
CA MET A 229 -13.56 -14.48 -1.10
C MET A 229 -12.46 -15.06 -1.97
N MET A 230 -11.21 -14.81 -1.61
CA MET A 230 -10.03 -15.31 -2.30
C MET A 230 -9.84 -16.84 -2.15
N GLU A 231 -10.15 -17.41 -0.99
CA GLU A 231 -10.04 -18.86 -0.72
C GLU A 231 -11.24 -19.66 -1.22
N ARG A 232 -12.46 -19.12 -1.06
CA ARG A 232 -13.72 -19.85 -1.31
C ARG A 232 -14.38 -19.51 -2.64
N HIS A 233 -14.23 -18.28 -3.09
CA HIS A 233 -15.02 -17.71 -4.19
C HIS A 233 -14.16 -17.00 -5.25
N LEU A 234 -12.97 -17.54 -5.56
CA LEU A 234 -12.04 -16.93 -6.52
C LEU A 234 -12.68 -16.65 -7.89
N ASN A 235 -13.61 -17.49 -8.35
CA ASN A 235 -14.37 -17.23 -9.58
C ASN A 235 -15.21 -15.95 -9.50
N ASP A 236 -15.84 -15.69 -8.36
CA ASP A 236 -16.62 -14.48 -8.16
C ASP A 236 -15.72 -13.26 -8.03
N VAL A 237 -14.54 -13.40 -7.41
CA VAL A 237 -13.51 -12.35 -7.40
C VAL A 237 -13.06 -12.00 -8.83
N ARG A 238 -12.90 -12.98 -9.73
CA ARG A 238 -12.60 -12.71 -11.15
C ARG A 238 -13.69 -11.88 -11.82
N VAL A 239 -14.96 -12.17 -11.52
CA VAL A 239 -16.10 -11.38 -12.05
C VAL A 239 -16.11 -9.98 -11.44
N LEU A 240 -15.88 -9.85 -10.12
CA LEU A 240 -15.78 -8.56 -9.44
C LEU A 240 -14.72 -7.68 -10.10
N ARG A 241 -13.50 -8.23 -10.28
CA ARG A 241 -12.40 -7.55 -10.96
C ARG A 241 -12.76 -7.16 -12.39
N SER A 242 -13.45 -8.02 -13.15
CA SER A 242 -13.88 -7.68 -14.50
C SER A 242 -14.80 -6.45 -14.50
N ASN A 243 -15.72 -6.37 -13.53
CA ASN A 243 -16.63 -5.23 -13.39
C ASN A 243 -15.87 -3.96 -13.01
N THR A 244 -15.00 -4.01 -12.00
CA THR A 244 -14.24 -2.84 -11.53
C THR A 244 -13.24 -2.33 -12.57
N ARG A 245 -12.63 -3.23 -13.36
CA ARG A 245 -11.73 -2.87 -14.46
C ARG A 245 -12.44 -2.17 -15.62
N GLU A 246 -13.75 -2.38 -15.78
CA GLU A 246 -14.58 -1.67 -16.74
C GLU A 246 -15.24 -0.41 -16.14
N GLY A 247 -15.14 -0.20 -14.82
CA GLY A 247 -15.85 0.85 -14.11
C GLY A 247 -17.35 0.57 -13.99
N ASP A 248 -17.76 -0.70 -14.10
CA ASP A 248 -19.15 -1.12 -13.92
C ASP A 248 -19.49 -1.30 -12.44
N TRP A 249 -19.61 -0.15 -11.76
CA TRP A 249 -19.96 -0.08 -10.35
C TRP A 249 -21.39 -0.54 -10.06
N THR A 250 -22.27 -0.61 -11.08
CA THR A 250 -23.62 -1.14 -10.92
C THR A 250 -23.57 -2.66 -10.76
N SER A 251 -22.87 -3.35 -11.65
CA SER A 251 -22.67 -4.80 -11.54
C SER A 251 -21.87 -5.18 -10.29
N TYR A 252 -20.87 -4.38 -9.92
CA TYR A 252 -20.17 -4.50 -8.63
C TYR A 252 -21.14 -4.53 -7.43
N GLN A 253 -22.07 -3.57 -7.33
CA GLN A 253 -23.04 -3.53 -6.23
C GLN A 253 -24.03 -4.68 -6.24
N GLN A 254 -24.48 -5.10 -7.43
CA GLN A 254 -25.37 -6.26 -7.57
C GLN A 254 -24.70 -7.53 -7.08
N GLN A 255 -23.42 -7.70 -7.39
CA GLN A 255 -22.64 -8.85 -6.99
C GLN A 255 -22.43 -8.89 -5.46
N LEU A 256 -22.05 -7.77 -4.85
CA LEU A 256 -21.96 -7.66 -3.38
C LEU A 256 -23.30 -8.02 -2.71
N SER A 257 -24.40 -7.44 -3.22
CA SER A 257 -25.74 -7.70 -2.70
C SER A 257 -26.08 -9.20 -2.73
N PHE A 258 -25.73 -9.89 -3.82
CA PHE A 258 -25.93 -11.33 -3.96
C PHE A 258 -25.09 -12.13 -2.94
N TRP A 259 -23.82 -11.76 -2.75
CA TRP A 259 -22.93 -12.44 -1.80
C TRP A 259 -23.42 -12.33 -0.35
N THR A 260 -23.97 -11.16 0.05
CA THR A 260 -24.38 -10.91 1.44
C THR A 260 -25.29 -12.00 2.01
N SER A 261 -26.17 -12.57 1.19
CA SER A 261 -27.12 -13.60 1.62
C SER A 261 -26.67 -15.00 1.21
N SER A 262 -26.07 -15.12 0.03
CA SER A 262 -25.70 -16.42 -0.54
C SER A 262 -24.54 -17.07 0.22
N TYR A 263 -23.61 -16.26 0.73
CA TYR A 263 -22.37 -16.73 1.35
C TYR A 263 -22.34 -16.53 2.87
N GLU A 264 -23.39 -15.99 3.48
CA GLU A 264 -23.39 -15.69 4.93
C GLU A 264 -23.15 -16.94 5.79
N SER A 265 -23.84 -18.05 5.52
CA SER A 265 -23.66 -19.27 6.29
C SER A 265 -22.23 -19.81 6.15
N GLU A 266 -21.69 -19.80 4.93
CA GLU A 266 -20.33 -20.27 4.66
C GLU A 266 -19.28 -19.35 5.30
N TRP A 267 -19.51 -18.04 5.28
CA TRP A 267 -18.67 -17.04 5.93
C TRP A 267 -18.56 -17.31 7.44
N GLN A 268 -19.68 -17.51 8.13
CA GLN A 268 -19.69 -17.81 9.56
C GLN A 268 -18.95 -19.13 9.87
N ASP A 269 -19.20 -20.17 9.07
CA ASP A 269 -18.53 -21.46 9.23
C ASP A 269 -17.02 -21.38 8.95
N TRP A 270 -16.62 -20.61 7.94
CA TRP A 270 -15.22 -20.39 7.59
C TRP A 270 -14.48 -19.63 8.70
N LEU A 271 -15.08 -18.58 9.28
CA LEU A 271 -14.48 -17.86 10.41
C LEU A 271 -14.20 -18.80 11.60
N LEU A 272 -15.12 -19.71 11.92
CA LEU A 272 -14.95 -20.68 13.01
C LEU A 272 -13.92 -21.78 12.69
N SER A 273 -13.45 -21.87 11.44
CA SER A 273 -12.42 -22.82 11.03
C SER A 273 -10.99 -22.26 11.09
N LEU A 274 -10.85 -20.94 11.30
CA LEU A 274 -9.58 -20.24 11.50
C LEU A 274 -9.14 -20.28 12.97
#